data_AF-A0A776R0T1-F1
#
_entry.id   AF-A0A776R0T1-F1
#
_cell.length_a   1.000
_cell.length_b   1.000
_cell.length_c   1.000
_cell.angle_alpha   90.00
_cell.angle_beta   90.00
_cell.angle_gamma   90.00
#
_symmetry.space_group_name_H-M   'P 1'
#
loop_
_entity.id
_entity.type
_entity.pdbx_description
1 polymer ?
#
loop_
_entity_poly.entity_id
_entity_poly.type
_entity_poly.pdbx_seq_one_letter_code
_entity_poly.pdbx_strand_id
1 'polypeptide(L)' 'MLALMDADGNIAWSGEYDEWGNQLNEENPHHLHQPYRL' A
#
# COMPACT_ATOMS: atom_id res chain seq x y z
N MET A 1 9.53 1.68 1.58
CA MET A 1 8.73 0.51 1.17
C MET A 1 7.95 -0.02 2.37
N LEU A 2 6.63 0.10 2.33
CA LEU A 2 5.70 -0.56 3.26
C LEU A 2 4.90 -1.60 2.45
N ALA A 3 4.74 -2.80 3.00
CA ALA A 3 3.94 -3.86 2.37
C ALA A 3 3.03 -4.49 3.42
N LEU A 4 1.75 -4.63 3.07
CA LEU A 4 0.75 -5.36 3.82
C LEU A 4 0.57 -6.72 3.15
N MET A 5 0.69 -7.79 3.93
CA MET A 5 0.45 -9.15 3.48
C MET A 5 -0.92 -9.63 3.95
N ASP A 6 -1.63 -10.42 3.13
CA ASP A 6 -2.86 -11.09 3.54
C ASP A 6 -2.56 -12.36 4.38
N ALA A 7 -3.62 -13.02 4.85
CA ALA A 7 -3.51 -14.25 5.63
C ALA A 7 -2.97 -15.45 4.80
N ASP A 8 -2.99 -15.33 3.48
CA ASP A 8 -2.50 -16.33 2.52
C ASP A 8 -1.03 -16.10 2.14
N GLY A 9 -0.40 -15.03 2.64
CA GLY A 9 1.00 -14.69 2.40
C GLY A 9 1.24 -13.95 1.08
N ASN A 10 0.20 -13.45 0.42
CA ASN A 10 0.31 -12.61 -0.77
C ASN A 10 0.42 -11.13 -0.38
N ILE A 11 1.01 -10.33 -1.28
CA ILE A 11 1.07 -8.88 -1.12
C ILE A 11 -0.33 -8.32 -1.38
N ALA A 12 -1.03 -8.02 -0.29
CA ALA A 12 -2.36 -7.41 -0.34
C ALA A 12 -2.28 -5.94 -0.78
N TRP A 13 -1.21 -5.26 -0.37
CA TRP A 13 -0.95 -3.86 -0.73
C TRP A 13 0.54 -3.54 -0.53
N SER A 14 1.12 -2.73 -1.41
CA SER A 14 2.43 -2.13 -1.22
C SER A 14 2.37 -0.63 -1.52
N GLY A 15 3.08 0.15 -0.70
CA GLY A 15 3.15 1.59 -0.82
C GLY A 15 4.59 2.06 -0.76
N GLU A 16 4.96 2.90 -1.71
CA GLU A 16 6.18 3.70 -1.66
C GLU A 16 5.82 5.15 -1.38
N TYR A 17 6.52 5.73 -0.41
CA TYR A 17 6.33 7.10 0.03
C TYR A 17 7.67 7.83 -0.01
N ASP A 18 7.61 9.12 -0.36
CA ASP A 18 8.75 10.01 -0.24
C ASP A 18 9.01 10.37 1.23
N GLU A 19 10.09 11.10 1.46
CA GLU A 19 10.51 11.60 2.77
C GLU A 19 9.55 12.63 3.39
N TRP A 20 8.57 13.12 2.63
CA TRP A 20 7.50 13.99 3.08
C TRP A 20 6.18 13.25 3.33
N GLY A 21 6.12 11.94 3.06
CA GLY A 21 4.93 11.12 3.22
C GLY A 21 3.98 11.17 2.02
N ASN A 22 4.36 11.77 0.89
CA ASN A 22 3.56 11.69 -0.33
C ASN A 22 3.71 10.30 -0.94
N GLN A 23 2.60 9.76 -1.41
CA GLN A 23 2.57 8.47 -2.09
C GLN A 23 3.24 8.59 -3.47
N LEU A 24 4.39 7.92 -3.63
CA LEU A 24 5.12 7.81 -4.90
C LEU A 24 4.60 6.65 -5.74
N ASN A 25 4.27 5.52 -5.10
CA ASN A 25 3.73 4.35 -5.78
C ASN A 25 2.74 3.60 -4.87
N GLU A 26 1.69 3.04 -5.47
CA GLU A 26 0.72 2.18 -4.79
C GLU A 26 0.49 0.93 -5.65
N GLU A 27 0.95 -0.23 -5.19
CA GLU A 27 0.48 -1.49 -5.76
C GLU A 27 -0.60 -2.07 -4.89
N ASN A 28 -1.82 -2.00 -5.39
CA ASN A 28 -3.00 -2.52 -4.73
C ASN A 28 -3.69 -3.51 -5.67
N PRO A 29 -3.19 -4.75 -5.76
CA PRO A 29 -3.72 -5.75 -6.69
C PRO A 29 -5.19 -6.07 -6.41
N HIS A 30 -5.66 -5.81 -5.19
CA HIS A 30 -7.04 -6.03 -4.77
C HIS A 30 -7.93 -4.78 -4.86
N HIS A 31 -7.44 -3.66 -5.41
CA HIS A 31 -8.18 -2.39 -5.49
C HIS A 31 -8.83 -2.01 -4.15
N LEU A 32 -8.17 -2.34 -3.04
CA LEU A 32 -8.62 -2.03 -1.69
C LEU A 32 -8.71 -0.52 -1.54
N HIS A 33 -9.92 0.02 -1.63
CA HIS A 33 -10.15 1.44 -1.45
C HIS A 33 -9.67 1.81 -0.04
N GLN A 34 -8.64 2.65 0.07
CA GLN A 34 -8.09 3.14 1.33
C GLN A 34 -8.74 4.51 1.63
N PRO A 35 -9.92 4.58 2.29
CA PRO A 35 -10.59 5.84 2.57
C PRO A 35 -9.81 6.74 3.55
N TYR A 36 -8.86 6.17 4.29
CA TYR A 36 -7.99 6.90 5.21
C TYR A 36 -6.58 6.97 4.62
N ARG A 37 -6.39 7.86 3.64
CA ARG A 37 -5.07 8.33 3.23
C ARG A 37 -4.78 9.57 4.09
N LEU A 38 -3.76 9.51 4.95
CA LEU A 38 -3.28 10.64 5.74
C LEU A 38 -2.54 11.65 4.85
#